data_AF-A0A061S9E2-F1
#
_entry.id   AF-A0A061S9E2-F1
#
_cell.length_a   1.000
_cell.length_b   1.000
_cell.length_c   1.000
_cell.angle_alpha   90.00
_cell.angle_beta   90.00
_cell.angle_gamma   90.00
#
_symmetry.space_group_name_H-M   'P 1'
#
loop_
_entity.id
_entity.type
_entity.pdbx_description
1 polymer ?
#
loop_
_entity_poly.entity_id
_entity_poly.type
_entity_poly.pdbx_seq_one_letter_code
_entity_poly.pdbx_strand_id
1 'polypeptide(L)'
;MLARLCRWLRVLGCDAVVVPDHLPRSEILSAAAEAGKSGRIFLTRCQKVASSRNSAGVFWLTSDIIQEQLAHVMEHFGIRMESADVMSRCSRCGSAELAPVSHEEAAAAEEVTEHLLSKVSKFWQCGGCGKMFWIGPKSESAMQILRAVAETLPERCRGMCVDAKQQP
;
A
#
# COMPACT_ATOMS: atom_id res chain seq x y z
N MET A 1 3.59 12.56 4.28
CA MET A 1 2.50 12.55 3.28
C MET A 1 2.68 11.46 2.21
N LEU A 2 3.81 11.40 1.49
CA LEU A 2 4.11 10.28 0.57
C LEU A 2 4.31 8.93 1.28
N ALA A 3 4.84 8.92 2.51
CA ALA A 3 4.87 7.72 3.33
C ALA A 3 3.47 7.15 3.62
N ARG A 4 2.43 8.02 3.66
CA ARG A 4 1.04 7.57 3.80
C ARG A 4 0.54 6.93 2.50
N LEU A 5 0.83 7.52 1.34
CA LEU A 5 0.53 6.93 0.03
C LEU A 5 1.21 5.57 -0.14
N CYS A 6 2.49 5.45 0.21
CA CYS A 6 3.23 4.19 0.16
C CYS A 6 2.53 3.07 0.95
N ARG A 7 2.01 3.37 2.16
CA ARG A 7 1.24 2.40 2.95
C ARG A 7 -0.03 1.93 2.23
N TRP A 8 -0.74 2.84 1.57
CA TRP A 8 -1.93 2.47 0.79
C TRP A 8 -1.62 1.65 -0.45
N LEU A 9 -0.55 1.98 -1.17
CA LEU A 9 -0.09 1.18 -2.31
C LEU A 9 0.24 -0.24 -1.88
N ARG A 10 0.83 -0.44 -0.69
CA ARG A 10 1.06 -1.79 -0.14
C ARG A 10 -0.22 -2.53 0.21
N VAL A 11 -1.27 -1.82 0.63
CA VAL A 11 -2.61 -2.42 0.84
C VAL A 11 -3.22 -2.86 -0.49
N LEU A 12 -2.91 -2.14 -1.58
CA LEU A 12 -3.23 -2.52 -2.96
C LEU A 12 -2.22 -3.53 -3.55
N GLY A 13 -1.49 -4.29 -2.72
CA GLY A 13 -0.55 -5.32 -3.17
C GLY A 13 0.74 -4.82 -3.85
N CYS A 14 0.96 -3.50 -3.98
CA CYS A 14 2.12 -2.96 -4.68
C CYS A 14 3.41 -3.08 -3.85
N ASP A 15 4.52 -3.41 -4.52
CA ASP A 15 5.87 -3.32 -3.94
C ASP A 15 6.32 -1.85 -3.87
N ALA A 16 5.98 -1.18 -2.78
CA ALA A 16 6.31 0.23 -2.57
C ALA A 16 7.28 0.43 -1.40
N VAL A 17 8.28 1.28 -1.62
CA VAL A 17 9.27 1.68 -0.61
C VAL A 17 9.26 3.19 -0.42
N VAL A 18 9.48 3.65 0.81
CA VAL A 18 9.60 5.07 1.13
C VAL A 18 11.08 5.45 1.06
N VAL A 19 11.39 6.47 0.27
CA VAL A 19 12.67 7.16 0.35
C VAL A 19 12.58 8.21 1.46
N PRO A 20 13.56 8.27 2.40
CA PRO A 20 13.54 9.26 3.47
C PRO A 20 13.52 10.69 2.91
N ASP A 21 12.70 11.54 3.51
CA ASP A 21 12.45 12.92 3.03
C ASP A 21 13.48 13.95 3.53
N HIS A 22 14.35 13.55 4.46
CA HIS A 22 15.45 14.37 4.98
C HIS A 22 16.75 14.27 4.16
N LEU A 23 16.76 13.48 3.08
CA LEU A 23 17.93 13.33 2.24
C LEU A 23 18.22 14.61 1.43
N PRO A 24 19.50 14.93 1.17
CA PRO A 24 19.88 15.98 0.24
C PRO A 24 19.26 15.77 -1.14
N ARG A 25 19.02 16.88 -1.86
CA ARG A 25 18.41 16.83 -3.20
C ARG A 25 19.20 15.95 -4.19
N SER A 26 20.52 15.93 -4.10
CA SER A 26 21.39 15.07 -4.92
C SER A 26 21.10 13.59 -4.69
N GLU A 27 20.88 13.18 -3.44
CA GLU A 27 20.56 11.80 -3.08
C GLU A 27 19.13 11.41 -3.51
N ILE A 28 18.16 12.33 -3.39
CA ILE A 28 16.80 12.12 -3.92
C ILE A 28 16.84 11.90 -5.44
N LEU A 29 17.62 12.69 -6.17
CA LEU A 29 17.79 12.54 -7.61
C LEU A 29 18.51 11.23 -7.97
N SER A 30 19.47 10.80 -7.15
CA SER A 30 20.12 9.49 -7.30
C SER A 30 19.13 8.36 -7.10
N ALA A 31 18.33 8.41 -6.03
CA ALA A 31 17.29 7.42 -5.76
C ALA A 31 16.24 7.34 -6.88
N ALA A 32 15.85 8.49 -7.46
CA ALA A 32 14.97 8.54 -8.62
C ALA A 32 15.58 7.87 -9.86
N ALA A 33 16.87 8.13 -10.13
CA ALA A 33 17.57 7.51 -11.24
C ALA A 33 17.72 5.98 -11.05
N GLU A 34 18.06 5.52 -9.85
CA GLU A 34 18.17 4.10 -9.52
C GLU A 34 16.81 3.38 -9.58
N ALA A 35 15.72 4.06 -9.18
CA ALA A 35 14.37 3.55 -9.39
C ALA A 35 14.09 3.31 -10.89
N GLY A 36 14.37 4.28 -11.75
CA GLY A 36 14.18 4.14 -13.19
C GLY A 36 15.01 2.98 -13.79
N LYS A 37 16.28 2.82 -13.38
CA LYS A 37 17.14 1.71 -13.83
C LYS A 37 16.64 0.34 -13.40
N SER A 38 16.01 0.25 -12.22
CA SER A 38 15.45 -0.99 -11.68
C SER A 38 14.01 -1.27 -12.15
N GLY A 39 13.50 -0.50 -13.11
CA GLY A 39 12.12 -0.65 -13.60
C GLY A 39 11.05 -0.19 -12.61
N ARG A 40 11.44 0.58 -11.59
CA ARG A 40 10.53 1.14 -10.58
C ARG A 40 10.12 2.56 -10.96
N ILE A 41 8.95 2.96 -10.48
CA ILE A 41 8.46 4.33 -10.62
C ILE A 41 8.73 5.12 -9.34
N PHE A 42 9.39 6.27 -9.49
CA PHE A 42 9.64 7.20 -8.40
C PHE A 42 8.49 8.20 -8.27
N LEU A 43 7.71 8.11 -7.20
CA LEU A 43 6.64 9.05 -6.91
C LEU A 43 7.17 10.26 -6.14
N THR A 44 6.90 11.47 -6.63
CA THR A 44 7.31 12.70 -5.93
C THR A 44 6.26 13.79 -6.04
N ARG A 45 6.21 14.67 -5.05
CA ARG A 45 5.50 15.96 -5.17
C ARG A 45 6.40 17.13 -5.54
N CYS A 46 7.71 16.92 -5.52
CA CYS A 46 8.66 17.97 -5.82
C CYS A 46 8.76 18.12 -7.33
N GLN A 47 8.13 19.17 -7.88
CA GLN A 47 8.19 19.47 -9.31
C GLN A 47 9.63 19.57 -9.81
N LYS A 48 10.54 20.14 -9.00
CA LYS A 48 11.98 20.22 -9.34
C LYS A 48 12.66 18.86 -9.49
N VAL A 49 12.17 17.80 -8.83
CA VAL A 49 12.67 16.43 -9.01
C VAL A 49 12.06 15.81 -10.27
N ALA A 50 10.75 16.00 -10.46
CA ALA A 50 10.01 15.51 -11.63
C ALA A 50 10.49 16.12 -12.95
N SER A 51 10.93 17.38 -12.96
CA SER A 51 11.45 18.06 -14.15
C SER A 51 12.96 17.93 -14.33
N SER A 52 13.62 17.03 -13.59
CA SER A 52 15.07 16.83 -13.71
C SER A 52 15.43 16.05 -15.00
N ARG A 53 16.67 16.17 -15.48
CA ARG A 53 17.13 15.45 -16.67
C ARG A 53 17.02 13.92 -16.58
N ASN A 54 16.94 13.37 -15.38
CA ASN A 54 16.78 11.94 -15.12
C ASN A 54 15.32 11.58 -14.74
N SER A 55 14.34 12.30 -15.29
CA SER A 55 12.92 12.08 -14.98
C SER A 55 12.31 10.82 -15.58
N ALA A 56 13.09 10.03 -16.33
CA ALA A 56 12.63 8.74 -16.82
C ALA A 56 12.26 7.83 -15.63
N GLY A 57 10.98 7.45 -15.54
CA GLY A 57 10.46 6.70 -14.41
C GLY A 57 10.07 7.55 -13.19
N VAL A 58 9.99 8.88 -13.29
CA VAL A 58 9.48 9.75 -12.23
C VAL A 58 8.04 10.15 -12.52
N PHE A 59 7.16 9.98 -11.53
CA PHE A 59 5.76 10.39 -11.59
C PHE A 59 5.48 11.51 -10.59
N TRP A 60 4.93 12.61 -11.09
CA TRP A 60 4.64 13.79 -10.28
C TRP A 60 3.22 13.78 -9.75
N LEU A 61 3.12 13.91 -8.43
CA LEU A 61 1.87 14.04 -7.70
C LEU A 61 1.60 15.52 -7.40
N THR A 62 0.48 16.03 -7.88
CA THR A 62 0.07 17.43 -7.73
C THR A 62 -0.69 17.68 -6.43
N SER A 63 -1.51 16.72 -6.00
CA SER A 63 -2.35 16.84 -4.81
C SER A 63 -1.62 16.52 -3.50
N ASP A 64 -2.09 17.11 -2.40
CA ASP A 64 -1.75 16.78 -1.02
C ASP A 64 -2.78 15.87 -0.32
N ILE A 65 -3.94 15.70 -0.92
CA ILE A 65 -5.04 14.89 -0.42
C ILE A 65 -4.80 13.43 -0.81
N ILE A 66 -4.81 12.53 0.19
CA ILE A 66 -4.42 11.14 -0.02
C ILE A 66 -5.33 10.39 -1.00
N GLN A 67 -6.63 10.71 -0.99
CA GLN A 67 -7.61 10.12 -1.90
C GLN A 67 -7.35 10.52 -3.35
N GLU A 68 -7.04 11.80 -3.59
CA GLU A 68 -6.68 12.30 -4.92
C GLU A 68 -5.35 11.71 -5.41
N GLN A 69 -4.37 11.56 -4.51
CA GLN A 69 -3.11 10.88 -4.85
C GLN A 69 -3.33 9.43 -5.24
N LEU A 70 -4.16 8.70 -4.49
CA LEU A 70 -4.50 7.32 -4.82
C LEU A 70 -5.22 7.24 -6.16
N ALA A 71 -6.23 8.07 -6.38
CA ALA A 71 -6.94 8.12 -7.66
C ALA A 71 -5.98 8.37 -8.82
N HIS A 72 -5.08 9.36 -8.69
CA HIS A 72 -4.12 9.70 -9.73
C HIS A 72 -3.16 8.56 -10.05
N VAL A 73 -2.64 7.87 -9.03
CA VAL A 73 -1.71 6.72 -9.22
C VAL A 73 -2.46 5.51 -9.77
N MET A 74 -3.65 5.20 -9.25
CA MET A 74 -4.46 4.08 -9.71
C MET A 74 -4.91 4.26 -11.16
N GLU A 75 -5.38 5.44 -11.52
CA GLU A 75 -5.77 5.75 -12.90
C GLU A 75 -4.59 5.65 -13.85
N HIS A 76 -3.48 6.30 -13.52
CA HIS A 76 -2.34 6.42 -14.42
C HIS A 76 -1.64 5.08 -14.67
N PHE A 77 -1.48 4.25 -13.63
CA PHE A 77 -0.81 2.96 -13.73
C PHE A 77 -1.77 1.77 -13.91
N GLY A 78 -3.08 2.01 -13.95
CA GLY A 78 -4.08 0.94 -14.07
C GLY A 78 -4.12 0.01 -12.86
N ILE A 79 -3.76 0.48 -11.67
CA ILE A 79 -3.78 -0.32 -10.44
C ILE A 79 -5.23 -0.52 -10.02
N ARG A 80 -5.61 -1.79 -9.89
CA ARG A 80 -6.94 -2.22 -9.43
C ARG A 80 -6.78 -2.96 -8.11
N MET A 81 -7.83 -2.91 -7.30
CA MET A 81 -7.88 -3.67 -6.07
C MET A 81 -8.51 -5.03 -6.38
N GLU A 82 -7.72 -6.08 -6.22
CA GLU A 82 -8.16 -7.46 -6.34
C GLU A 82 -8.35 -8.07 -4.95
N SER A 83 -9.22 -9.09 -4.87
CA SER A 83 -9.43 -9.81 -3.60
C SER A 83 -8.14 -10.46 -3.10
N ALA A 84 -7.25 -10.84 -4.02
CA ALA A 84 -5.93 -11.39 -3.72
C ALA A 84 -4.95 -10.37 -3.13
N ASP A 85 -5.19 -9.06 -3.27
CA ASP A 85 -4.33 -8.02 -2.70
C ASP A 85 -4.52 -7.84 -1.19
N VAL A 86 -5.69 -8.23 -0.68
CA VAL A 86 -6.02 -8.11 0.73
C VAL A 86 -5.09 -9.02 1.53
N MET A 87 -4.28 -8.41 2.42
CA MET A 87 -3.28 -9.11 3.22
C MET A 87 -2.17 -9.80 2.38
N SER A 88 -1.95 -9.40 1.12
CA SER A 88 -0.84 -9.93 0.29
C SER A 88 0.53 -9.36 0.68
N ARG A 89 0.54 -8.16 1.27
CA ARG A 89 1.75 -7.48 1.73
C ARG A 89 1.54 -6.78 3.07
N CYS A 90 2.65 -6.67 3.79
CA CYS A 90 2.70 -5.92 5.03
C CYS A 90 2.55 -4.42 4.75
N SER A 91 1.46 -3.80 5.21
CA SER A 91 1.25 -2.36 5.05
C SER A 91 2.31 -1.49 5.75
N ARG A 92 2.97 -2.01 6.80
CA ARG A 92 4.09 -1.37 7.50
C ARG A 92 5.42 -1.53 6.75
N CYS A 93 5.68 -2.78 6.40
CA CYS A 93 6.81 -3.38 5.68
C CYS A 93 7.04 -3.01 4.22
N GLY A 94 6.05 -3.41 3.42
CA GLY A 94 6.20 -3.77 2.01
C GLY A 94 6.45 -5.27 1.78
N SER A 95 6.92 -6.03 2.79
CA SER A 95 7.21 -7.47 2.64
C SER A 95 5.98 -8.28 2.21
N ALA A 96 6.19 -9.23 1.31
CA ALA A 96 5.18 -10.20 0.84
C ALA A 96 5.10 -11.45 1.75
N GLU A 97 5.92 -11.53 2.79
CA GLU A 97 5.92 -12.63 3.76
C GLU A 97 4.84 -12.40 4.82
N LEU A 98 3.58 -12.25 4.39
CA LEU A 98 2.45 -12.15 5.31
C LEU A 98 1.77 -13.52 5.39
N ALA A 99 1.97 -14.22 6.49
CA ALA A 99 1.47 -15.58 6.67
C ALA A 99 0.36 -15.62 7.73
N PRO A 100 -0.69 -16.43 7.53
CA PRO A 100 -1.66 -16.69 8.59
C PRO A 100 -0.97 -17.35 9.77
N VAL A 101 -1.38 -17.00 10.99
CA VAL A 101 -0.89 -17.62 12.23
C VAL A 101 -2.04 -18.25 13.00
N SER A 102 -1.72 -19.23 13.83
CA SER A 102 -2.67 -19.85 14.74
C SER A 102 -3.17 -18.87 15.81
N HIS A 103 -4.29 -19.20 16.43
CA HIS A 103 -4.85 -18.41 17.52
C HIS A 103 -3.92 -18.38 18.75
N GLU A 104 -3.20 -19.48 19.01
CA GLU A 104 -2.19 -19.58 20.07
C GLU A 104 -0.99 -18.66 19.80
N GLU A 105 -0.46 -18.66 18.57
CA GLU A 105 0.62 -17.74 18.18
C GLU A 105 0.18 -16.27 18.25
N ALA A 106 -1.05 -15.98 17.83
CA ALA A 106 -1.62 -14.65 17.95
C ALA A 106 -1.74 -14.22 19.42
N ALA A 107 -2.15 -15.12 20.31
CA ALA A 107 -2.29 -14.84 21.75
C ALA A 107 -0.96 -14.54 22.45
N ALA A 108 0.15 -15.04 21.92
CA ALA A 108 1.49 -14.75 22.43
C ALA A 108 1.99 -13.34 22.04
N ALA A 109 1.35 -12.66 21.09
CA ALA A 109 1.77 -11.34 20.64
C ALA A 109 1.29 -10.24 21.60
N GLU A 110 2.19 -9.36 22.05
CA GLU A 110 1.88 -8.25 22.98
C GLU A 110 0.75 -7.33 22.49
N GLU A 111 0.57 -7.20 21.18
CA GLU A 111 -0.44 -6.32 20.58
C GLU A 111 -1.84 -6.95 20.50
N VAL A 112 -1.98 -8.23 20.84
CA VAL A 112 -3.22 -9.00 20.73
C VAL A 112 -3.79 -9.26 22.13
N THR A 113 -4.84 -8.53 22.47
CA THR A 113 -5.56 -8.71 23.74
C THR A 113 -6.52 -9.91 23.70
N GLU A 114 -6.85 -10.48 24.86
CA GLU A 114 -7.88 -11.53 24.98
C GLU A 114 -9.24 -11.12 24.40
N HIS A 115 -9.63 -9.86 24.58
CA HIS A 115 -10.84 -9.33 23.98
C HIS A 115 -10.81 -9.39 22.44
N LEU A 116 -9.66 -9.15 21.82
CA LEU A 116 -9.50 -9.23 20.37
C LEU A 116 -9.55 -10.69 19.90
N LEU A 117 -8.86 -11.59 20.61
CA LEU A 117 -8.89 -13.03 20.34
C LEU A 117 -10.31 -13.62 20.36
N SER A 118 -11.18 -13.12 21.25
CA SER A 118 -12.58 -13.58 21.29
C SER A 118 -13.43 -13.12 20.09
N LYS A 119 -13.01 -12.06 19.38
CA LYS A 119 -13.77 -11.44 18.28
C LYS A 119 -13.22 -11.74 16.90
N VAL A 120 -11.94 -12.09 16.81
CA VAL A 120 -11.21 -12.26 15.56
C VAL A 120 -10.72 -13.69 15.48
N SER A 121 -11.03 -14.37 14.37
CA SER A 121 -10.64 -15.76 14.14
C SER A 121 -9.39 -15.92 13.28
N LYS A 122 -8.98 -14.89 12.53
CA LYS A 122 -7.86 -14.95 11.60
C LYS A 122 -6.85 -13.83 11.87
N PHE A 123 -5.60 -14.23 12.01
CA PHE A 123 -4.46 -13.35 12.23
C PHE A 123 -3.39 -13.66 11.21
N TRP A 124 -2.59 -12.64 10.90
CA TRP A 124 -1.43 -12.76 10.02
C TRP A 124 -0.23 -12.08 10.65
N GLN A 125 0.93 -12.71 10.54
CA GLN A 125 2.19 -12.10 10.96
C GLN A 125 3.09 -11.85 9.75
N CYS A 126 3.74 -10.69 9.75
CA CYS A 126 4.76 -10.37 8.77
C CYS A 126 6.11 -11.00 9.14
N GLY A 127 6.66 -11.86 8.29
CA GLY A 127 8.03 -12.40 8.42
C GLY A 127 9.13 -11.33 8.38
N GLY A 128 8.89 -10.21 7.69
CA GLY A 128 9.89 -9.15 7.55
C GLY A 128 10.00 -8.18 8.73
N CYS A 129 8.92 -7.89 9.46
CA CYS A 129 8.96 -6.95 10.60
C CYS A 129 8.22 -7.41 11.85
N GLY A 130 7.71 -8.65 11.86
CA GLY A 130 7.03 -9.27 13.00
C GLY A 130 5.63 -8.71 13.30
N LYS A 131 5.17 -7.69 12.57
CA LYS A 131 3.89 -7.02 12.82
C LYS A 131 2.72 -7.98 12.63
N MET A 132 1.80 -8.01 13.60
CA MET A 132 0.54 -8.75 13.54
C MET A 132 -0.56 -7.93 12.86
N PHE A 133 -1.40 -8.61 12.09
CA PHE A 133 -2.53 -8.07 11.35
C PHE A 133 -3.77 -8.93 11.53
N TRP A 134 -4.93 -8.30 11.42
CA TRP A 134 -6.23 -8.96 11.44
C TRP A 134 -7.24 -8.10 10.70
N ILE A 135 -8.37 -8.70 10.32
CA ILE A 135 -9.51 -7.98 9.76
C ILE A 135 -10.37 -7.45 10.91
N GLY A 136 -10.68 -6.16 10.87
CA GLY A 136 -11.58 -5.50 11.81
C GLY A 136 -11.93 -4.09 11.36
N PRO A 137 -12.47 -3.24 12.25
CA PRO A 137 -13.00 -1.92 11.87
C PRO A 137 -11.99 -1.04 11.11
N LYS A 138 -10.70 -1.09 11.48
CA LYS A 138 -9.64 -0.32 10.81
C LYS A 138 -9.40 -0.78 9.36
N SER A 139 -9.37 -2.10 9.12
CA SER A 139 -9.23 -2.61 7.76
C SER A 139 -10.49 -2.35 6.95
N GLU A 140 -11.67 -2.44 7.55
CA GLU A 140 -12.94 -2.13 6.89
C GLU A 140 -13.00 -0.67 6.45
N SER A 141 -12.66 0.27 7.33
CA SER A 141 -12.55 1.69 6.98
C SER A 141 -11.51 1.93 5.88
N ALA A 142 -10.41 1.19 5.88
CA ALA A 142 -9.41 1.29 4.81
C ALA A 142 -10.00 0.83 3.46
N MET A 143 -10.70 -0.30 3.45
CA MET A 143 -11.38 -0.82 2.25
C MET A 143 -12.49 0.12 1.75
N GLN A 144 -13.22 0.77 2.66
CA GLN A 144 -14.23 1.78 2.28
C GLN A 144 -13.61 2.96 1.55
N ILE A 145 -12.46 3.47 2.04
CA ILE A 145 -11.74 4.56 1.37
C ILE A 145 -11.27 4.13 -0.02
N LEU A 146 -10.71 2.92 -0.16
CA LEU A 146 -10.25 2.41 -1.45
C LEU A 146 -11.41 2.22 -2.44
N ARG A 147 -12.56 1.73 -1.98
CA ARG A 147 -13.77 1.62 -2.80
C ARG A 147 -14.26 2.99 -3.25
N ALA A 148 -14.37 3.95 -2.34
CA ALA A 148 -14.77 5.32 -2.67
C ALA A 148 -13.82 5.97 -3.69
N VAL A 149 -12.51 5.73 -3.58
CA VAL A 149 -11.52 6.18 -4.58
C VAL A 149 -11.72 5.45 -5.91
N ALA A 150 -11.92 4.13 -5.91
CA ALA A 150 -12.14 3.36 -7.13
C ALA A 150 -13.40 3.82 -7.89
N GLU A 151 -14.44 4.26 -7.17
CA GLU A 151 -15.67 4.80 -7.76
C GLU A 151 -15.46 6.14 -8.48
N THR A 152 -14.49 6.96 -8.07
CA THR A 152 -14.19 8.22 -8.78
C THR A 152 -13.39 8.02 -10.06
N LEU A 153 -12.78 6.83 -10.24
CA LEU A 153 -12.00 6.52 -11.44
C LEU A 153 -12.90 6.39 -12.68
N PRO A 154 -12.39 6.71 -13.88
CA PRO A 154 -13.12 6.46 -15.13
C PRO A 154 -13.48 4.99 -15.33
N GLU A 155 -14.55 4.69 -16.06
CA GLU A 155 -15.04 3.30 -16.24
C GLU A 155 -13.99 2.34 -16.79
N ARG A 156 -13.09 2.80 -17.67
CA ARG A 156 -11.95 1.99 -18.16
C ARG A 156 -11.03 1.48 -17.05
N CYS A 157 -11.02 2.15 -15.90
CA CYS A 157 -10.26 1.81 -14.71
C CYS A 157 -11.12 1.06 -13.67
N ARG A 158 -12.45 1.14 -13.75
CA ARG A 158 -13.38 0.46 -12.82
C ARG A 158 -13.42 -1.04 -13.12
N GLY A 159 -12.91 -1.84 -12.19
CA GLY A 159 -12.98 -3.29 -12.20
C GLY A 159 -12.65 -3.82 -10.82
N MET A 160 -13.68 -4.08 -10.02
CA MET A 160 -13.58 -4.92 -8.83
C MET A 160 -14.05 -6.32 -9.23
N CYS A 161 -13.18 -7.32 -9.21
CA CYS A 161 -13.64 -8.70 -9.05
C CYS A 161 -14.04 -8.90 -7.59
N VAL A 162 -15.24 -8.39 -7.24
CA VAL A 162 -15.93 -8.75 -5.99
C VAL A 162 -16.69 -10.05 -6.22
N ASP A 163 -15.93 -11.13 -6.33
CA ASP A 163 -16.45 -12.47 -6.05
C ASP A 163 -15.46 -13.19 -5.15
N ALA A 164 -15.34 -12.69 -3.92
CA ALA A 164 -15.06 -13.55 -2.77
C ALA A 164 -16.39 -13.91 -2.10
N LYS A 165 -17.36 -14.38 -2.90
CA LYS A 165 -18.42 -15.21 -2.35
C LYS A 165 -17.76 -16.51 -1.91
N GLN A 166 -17.82 -16.74 -0.61
CA GLN A 166 -18.06 -18.03 0.04
C GLN A 166 -17.81 -19.26 -0.86
N GLN A 167 -16.86 -20.10 -0.45
CA GLN A 167 -16.96 -21.56 -0.30
C GLN A 167 -15.58 -22.23 -0.45
N PRO A 168 -15.42 -23.46 0.06
CA PRO A 168 -15.67 -23.97 1.40
C PRO A 168 -14.38 -24.05 2.23
#